data_AF-A0A1I4I2Z8-F1
#
_entry.id   AF-A0A1I4I2Z8-F1
#
_cell.length_a   1.000
_cell.length_b   1.000
_cell.length_c   1.000
_cell.angle_alpha   90.00
_cell.angle_beta   90.00
_cell.angle_gamma   90.00
#
_symmetry.space_group_name_H-M   'P 1'
#
loop_
_entity.id
_entity.type
_entity.pdbx_description
1 polymer ?
#
loop_
_entity_poly.entity_id
_entity_poly.type
_entity_poly.pdbx_seq_one_letter_code
_entity_poly.pdbx_strand_id
1 'polypeptide(L)' 'MSFETMHTLRRAPEATPLFPELSVVVTLCDTVTDDGLSIAAGSRGTVVEVYAGGEAYEVEFARPVIGNATIRAEALAAA' A
#
# COMPACT_ATOMS: atom_id res chain seq x y z
N MET A 1 -36.67 -7.05 -12.47
CA MET A 1 -35.67 -7.86 -13.19
C MET A 1 -34.35 -7.64 -12.49
N SER A 2 -33.78 -8.67 -11.87
CA SER A 2 -32.54 -8.58 -11.09
C SER A 2 -31.67 -9.77 -11.48
N PHE A 3 -30.42 -9.51 -11.85
CA PHE A 3 -29.39 -10.53 -11.96
C PHE A 3 -28.46 -10.32 -10.78
N GLU A 4 -28.56 -11.22 -9.80
CA GLU A 4 -27.63 -11.27 -8.67
C GLU A 4 -26.51 -12.22 -9.08
N THR A 5 -25.37 -11.66 -9.50
CA THR A 5 -24.19 -12.44 -9.85
C THR A 5 -23.34 -12.60 -8.59
N MET A 6 -23.45 -13.77 -7.95
CA MET A 6 -22.59 -14.16 -6.84
C MET A 6 -21.35 -14.88 -7.38
N HIS A 7 -20.25 -14.15 -7.54
CA HIS A 7 -18.93 -14.74 -7.83
C HIS A 7 -18.21 -15.06 -6.51
N THR A 8 -18.47 -16.22 -5.91
CA THR A 8 -17.60 -16.74 -4.84
C THR A 8 -16.50 -17.59 -5.44
N LEU A 9 -15.44 -16.93 -5.89
CA LEU A 9 -14.18 -17.60 -6.20
C LEU A 9 -13.46 -17.87 -4.87
N ARG A 10 -13.37 -19.13 -4.47
CA ARG A 10 -12.66 -19.53 -3.25
C ARG A 10 -11.16 -19.39 -3.54
N ARG A 11 -10.60 -18.23 -3.18
CA ARG A 11 -9.16 -17.98 -3.18
C ARG A 11 -8.49 -18.92 -2.16
N ALA A 12 -7.32 -19.46 -2.49
CA ALA A 12 -6.45 -20.09 -1.50
C ALA A 12 -6.25 -19.12 -0.31
N PRO A 13 -5.89 -19.57 0.91
CA PRO A 13 -5.53 -18.64 1.96
C PRO A 13 -4.31 -17.85 1.47
N GLU A 14 -4.56 -16.68 0.91
CA GLU A 14 -3.51 -15.74 0.58
C GLU A 14 -2.84 -15.37 1.88
N ALA A 15 -1.52 -15.24 1.85
CA ALA A 15 -0.81 -14.69 2.99
C ALA A 15 -1.52 -13.38 3.38
N THR A 16 -1.97 -13.29 4.63
CA THR A 16 -2.58 -12.05 5.10
C THR A 16 -1.48 -10.99 5.04
N PRO A 17 -1.63 -9.93 4.23
CA PRO A 17 -0.60 -8.93 4.10
C PRO A 17 -0.40 -8.25 5.45
N LEU A 18 0.85 -7.85 5.72
CA LEU A 18 1.21 -7.18 6.97
C LEU A 18 0.43 -5.87 7.13
N PHE A 19 0.23 -5.16 6.02
CA PHE A 19 -0.56 -3.94 5.94
C PHE A 19 -1.71 -4.15 4.94
N PRO A 20 -2.94 -4.43 5.39
CA PRO A 20 -4.11 -4.43 4.51
C PRO A 20 -4.30 -3.08 3.79
N GLU A 21 -5.03 -3.06 2.68
CA GLU A 21 -5.43 -1.81 2.02
C GLU A 21 -6.10 -0.85 3.02
N LEU A 22 -5.88 0.45 2.82
CA LEU A 22 -6.28 1.56 3.70
C LEU A 22 -5.55 1.60 5.06
N SER A 23 -4.61 0.71 5.32
CA SER A 23 -3.70 0.84 6.45
C SER A 23 -2.88 2.12 6.34
N VAL A 24 -2.59 2.74 7.48
CA VAL A 24 -1.71 3.90 7.54
C VAL A 24 -0.34 3.45 8.00
N VAL A 25 0.68 3.86 7.25
CA VAL A 25 2.07 3.40 7.41
C VAL A 25 3.03 4.59 7.48
N VAL A 26 4.23 4.33 7.96
CA VAL A 26 5.36 5.27 8.00
C VAL A 26 6.54 4.69 7.23
N THR A 27 7.19 5.50 6.39
CA THR A 27 8.42 5.12 5.70
C THR A 27 9.60 5.02 6.66
N LEU A 28 10.39 3.96 6.57
CA LEU A 28 11.58 3.75 7.41
C LEU A 28 12.86 4.31 6.78
N CYS A 29 12.85 4.53 5.46
CA CYS A 29 13.94 5.13 4.70
C CYS A 29 13.39 6.17 3.72
N ASP A 30 14.28 7.00 3.18
CA ASP A 30 13.94 7.89 2.09
C ASP A 30 13.47 7.06 0.88
N THR A 31 12.45 7.54 0.20
CA THR A 31 11.91 6.91 -1.01
C THR A 31 11.58 7.98 -2.06
N VAL A 32 11.13 7.55 -3.22
CA VAL A 32 10.79 8.40 -4.35
C VAL A 32 9.40 8.01 -4.84
N THR A 33 8.54 8.99 -5.08
CA THR A 33 7.25 8.76 -5.72
C THR A 33 7.42 8.31 -7.17
N ASP A 34 6.37 7.77 -7.77
CA ASP A 34 6.38 7.36 -9.18
C ASP A 34 6.66 8.56 -10.11
N ASP A 35 6.29 9.77 -9.66
CA ASP A 35 6.58 11.05 -10.34
C ASP A 35 8.01 11.58 -10.10
N GLY A 36 8.85 10.86 -9.36
CA GLY A 36 10.23 11.23 -9.10
C GLY A 36 10.45 12.21 -7.94
N LEU A 37 9.44 12.44 -7.08
CA LEU A 37 9.57 13.35 -5.93
C LEU A 37 10.07 12.61 -4.70
N SER A 38 11.00 13.21 -3.96
CA SER A 38 11.55 12.59 -2.76
C SER A 38 10.57 12.63 -1.59
N ILE A 39 10.47 11.51 -0.88
CA ILE A 39 9.75 11.35 0.39
C ILE A 39 10.78 11.01 1.46
N ALA A 40 10.86 11.83 2.51
CA ALA A 40 11.78 11.58 3.61
C ALA A 40 11.33 10.38 4.46
N ALA A 41 12.28 9.68 5.07
CA ALA A 41 12.00 8.73 6.14
C ALA A 41 11.13 9.39 7.24
N GLY A 42 10.24 8.60 7.84
CA GLY A 42 9.27 9.08 8.83
C GLY A 42 8.00 9.67 8.23
N SER A 43 7.85 9.69 6.90
CA SER A 43 6.66 10.21 6.24
C SER A 43 5.49 9.25 6.37
N ARG A 44 4.31 9.78 6.71
CA ARG A 44 3.08 9.02 6.87
C ARG A 44 2.34 8.94 5.52
N GLY A 45 1.89 7.75 5.16
CA GLY A 45 1.11 7.50 3.94
C GLY A 45 0.05 6.43 4.15
N THR A 46 -0.82 6.25 3.16
CA THR A 46 -1.91 5.26 3.20
C THR A 46 -1.68 4.21 2.13
N VAL A 47 -1.78 2.93 2.50
CA VAL A 47 -1.73 1.82 1.54
C VAL A 47 -2.98 1.88 0.66
N VAL A 48 -2.80 1.98 -0.65
CA VAL A 48 -3.90 2.01 -1.64
C VAL A 48 -3.98 0.75 -2.49
N GLU A 49 -2.89 -0.04 -2.56
CA GLU A 49 -2.86 -1.36 -3.21
C GLU A 49 -1.82 -2.27 -2.53
N VAL A 50 -2.06 -3.57 -2.52
CA VAL A 50 -1.14 -4.60 -2.00
C VAL A 50 -0.60 -5.44 -3.15
N TYR A 51 0.73 -5.50 -3.31
CA TYR A 51 1.40 -6.28 -4.33
C TYR A 51 1.95 -7.60 -3.80
N ALA A 52 1.86 -8.65 -4.63
CA ALA A 52 2.43 -9.98 -4.38
C ALA A 52 2.12 -10.55 -2.99
N GLY A 53 0.91 -10.31 -2.46
CA GLY A 53 0.51 -10.82 -1.14
C GLY A 53 1.18 -10.12 0.05
N GLY A 54 1.74 -8.93 -0.15
CA GLY A 54 2.35 -8.11 0.90
C GLY A 54 3.87 -8.02 0.86
N GLU A 55 4.52 -8.43 -0.24
CA GLU A 55 5.94 -8.16 -0.45
C GLU A 55 6.21 -6.66 -0.71
N ALA A 56 5.25 -5.97 -1.34
CA ALA A 56 5.28 -4.53 -1.56
C ALA A 56 3.88 -3.91 -1.51
N TYR A 57 3.83 -2.60 -1.35
CA TYR A 57 2.62 -1.81 -1.17
C TYR A 57 2.69 -0.55 -2.02
N GLU A 58 1.59 -0.19 -2.64
CA GLU A 58 1.41 1.15 -3.18
C GLU A 58 0.96 2.07 -2.04
N VAL A 59 1.75 3.12 -1.78
CA VAL A 59 1.49 4.07 -0.68
C VAL A 59 1.22 5.45 -1.25
N GLU A 60 0.03 5.99 -0.96
CA GLU A 60 -0.35 7.36 -1.29
C GLU A 60 0.07 8.33 -0.17
N PHE A 61 0.72 9.42 -0.56
CA PHE A 61 1.12 10.53 0.29
C PHE A 61 0.33 11.78 -0.08
N ALA A 62 -0.10 12.54 0.94
CA ALA A 62 -0.90 13.75 0.75
C ALA A 62 -0.17 15.05 1.08
N ARG A 63 0.81 15.05 2.01
CA ARG A 63 1.62 16.22 2.41
C ARG A 63 2.96 15.78 3.01
N PRO A 64 4.03 16.59 2.89
CA PRO A 64 4.13 17.82 2.09
C PRO A 64 4.23 17.55 0.59
N VAL A 65 4.55 16.31 0.21
CA VAL A 65 4.62 15.84 -1.17
C VAL A 65 3.35 15.02 -1.44
N ILE A 66 2.71 15.28 -2.59
CA ILE A 66 1.55 14.54 -3.07
C ILE A 66 2.06 13.54 -4.12
N GLY A 67 1.66 12.29 -4.00
CA GLY A 67 2.01 11.26 -4.96
C GLY A 67 1.94 9.86 -4.35
N ASN A 68 2.16 8.86 -5.19
CA ASN A 68 2.19 7.46 -4.84
C ASN A 68 3.61 6.90 -4.97
N ALA A 69 3.92 5.85 -4.21
CA ALA A 69 5.18 5.12 -4.34
C ALA A 69 4.96 3.64 -4.06
N THR A 70 5.52 2.78 -4.90
CA THR A 70 5.65 1.36 -4.60
C THR A 70 6.80 1.12 -3.62
N ILE A 71 6.49 0.64 -2.42
CA ILE A 71 7.45 0.48 -1.31
C ILE A 71 7.42 -0.97 -0.80
N ARG A 72 8.60 -1.56 -0.59
CA ARG A 72 8.70 -2.91 0.00
C ARG A 72 8.30 -2.94 1.47
N ALA A 73 7.80 -4.09 1.92
CA ALA A 73 7.31 -4.27 3.29
C ALA A 73 8.32 -3.86 4.37
N GLU A 74 9.58 -4.21 4.19
CA GLU A 74 10.68 -3.95 5.13
C GLU A 74 11.05 -2.46 5.26
N ALA A 75 10.58 -1.62 4.34
CA ALA A 75 10.77 -0.17 4.38
C ALA A 75 9.56 0.57 4.99
N LEU A 76 8.59 -0.16 5.55
CA LEU A 76 7.39 0.38 6.17
C LEU A 76 7.24 -0.09 7.62
N ALA A 77 6.61 0.75 8.42
CA ALA A 77 6.08 0.40 9.73
C ALA A 77 4.62 0.83 9.87
N ALA A 78 3.88 0.21 10.78
CA ALA A 78 2.56 0.69 11.17
C ALA A 78 2.68 2.09 11.81
N ALA A 79 1.75 2.97 11.46
CA ALA A 79 1.74 4.38 11.87
C ALA A 79 0.96 4.68 13.16
#